data_AF-A0A7S1PHU4-F1
#
_entry.id   AF-A0A7S1PHU4-F1
#
_cell.length_a   1.000
_cell.length_b   1.000
_cell.length_c   1.000
_cell.angle_alpha   90.00
_cell.angle_beta   90.00
_cell.angle_gamma   90.00
#
_symmetry.space_group_name_H-M   'P 1'
#
loop_
_entity.id
_entity.type
_entity.pdbx_description
1 polymer ?
#
loop_
_entity_poly.entity_id
_entity_poly.type
_entity_poly.pdbx_seq_one_letter_code
_entity_poly.pdbx_strand_id
1 'polypeptide(L)'
;KHFLIIFGFLSIAFSGLSQGDYTDLRILYADQNYEKLAKEAEKYTTNDKTKKDVLPYFWLAKGLYKISLSGSDDDRFKNAYKDAIKYLGKGIAYDNKYNNGSATEDEKEFVGKFQMSLAEMILNEMATDNFKRASGWAIKYQKITNNEVVAFYAMGACKFYDNDKTSARDNWKQADKLLTEIESIENWTDADKRMLKMGVLYSAKALKDSKQDSKASELVGKVSQWFEEDSEWQTQYD
;
A
#
# COMPACT_ATOMS: atom_id res chain seq x y z
N LYS A 1 -52.57 19.03 -32.44
CA LYS A 1 -51.24 18.50 -32.81
C LYS A 1 -50.54 18.09 -31.51
N HIS A 2 -50.68 16.82 -31.12
CA HIS A 2 -50.15 16.29 -29.86
C HIS A 2 -48.73 15.76 -30.07
N PHE A 3 -47.82 16.17 -29.19
CA PHE A 3 -46.42 15.76 -29.16
C PHE A 3 -46.32 14.47 -28.33
N LEU A 4 -45.85 13.37 -28.94
CA LEU A 4 -45.60 12.10 -28.27
C LEU A 4 -44.11 12.05 -27.93
N ILE A 5 -43.77 12.07 -26.64
CA ILE A 5 -42.41 11.83 -26.15
C ILE A 5 -42.33 10.35 -25.78
N ILE A 6 -41.51 9.59 -26.51
CA ILE A 6 -41.19 8.19 -26.21
C ILE A 6 -39.99 8.19 -25.26
N PHE A 7 -40.21 7.73 -24.03
CA PHE A 7 -39.14 7.44 -23.07
C PHE A 7 -38.63 6.01 -23.34
N GLY A 8 -37.44 5.89 -23.96
CA GLY A 8 -36.76 4.61 -24.13
C GLY A 8 -36.05 4.21 -22.84
N PHE A 9 -36.53 3.16 -22.17
CA PHE A 9 -35.79 2.50 -21.09
C PHE A 9 -34.67 1.65 -21.71
N LEU A 10 -33.42 1.98 -21.38
CA LEU A 10 -32.25 1.20 -21.75
C LEU A 10 -32.06 0.09 -20.70
N SER A 11 -32.45 -1.13 -21.03
CA SER A 11 -32.17 -2.31 -20.20
C SER A 11 -30.79 -2.86 -20.54
N ILE A 12 -29.81 -2.62 -19.67
CA ILE A 12 -28.52 -3.30 -19.73
C ILE A 12 -28.70 -4.68 -19.08
N ALA A 13 -28.65 -5.74 -19.89
CA ALA A 13 -28.58 -7.11 -19.41
C ALA A 13 -27.14 -7.42 -19.00
N PHE A 14 -26.90 -7.59 -17.69
CA PHE A 14 -25.63 -8.09 -17.17
C PHE A 14 -25.78 -9.59 -16.90
N SER A 15 -25.13 -10.41 -17.73
CA SER A 15 -25.06 -11.86 -17.55
C SER A 15 -23.61 -12.25 -17.29
N GLY A 16 -23.25 -12.33 -16.01
CA GLY A 16 -22.00 -12.88 -15.51
C GLY A 16 -22.25 -13.42 -14.10
N LEU A 17 -21.80 -14.64 -13.83
CA LEU A 17 -21.92 -15.34 -12.54
C LEU A 17 -21.62 -14.37 -11.37
N SER A 18 -22.62 -14.06 -10.53
CA SER A 18 -22.47 -13.02 -9.51
C SER A 18 -21.53 -13.47 -8.37
N GLN A 19 -20.25 -13.15 -8.50
CA GLN A 19 -19.60 -12.47 -7.37
C GLN A 19 -20.47 -11.23 -7.12
N GLY A 20 -21.00 -11.07 -5.91
CA GLY A 20 -21.90 -9.95 -5.60
C GLY A 20 -21.27 -8.65 -6.10
N ASP A 21 -21.99 -7.85 -6.88
CA ASP A 21 -21.43 -6.62 -7.44
C ASP A 21 -21.14 -5.55 -6.37
N TYR A 22 -21.56 -5.83 -5.12
CA TYR A 22 -21.43 -4.97 -3.94
C TYR A 22 -21.88 -3.54 -4.23
N THR A 23 -22.95 -3.39 -5.03
CA THR A 23 -23.53 -2.10 -5.41
C THR A 23 -23.94 -1.26 -4.20
N ASP A 24 -24.40 -1.91 -3.13
CA ASP A 24 -24.69 -1.26 -1.85
C ASP A 24 -23.46 -0.55 -1.28
N LEU A 25 -22.29 -1.19 -1.30
CA LEU A 25 -21.03 -0.59 -0.82
C LEU A 25 -20.60 0.59 -1.71
N ARG A 26 -20.78 0.46 -3.04
CA ARG A 26 -20.51 1.54 -4.01
C ARG A 26 -21.38 2.76 -3.75
N ILE A 27 -22.68 2.56 -3.54
CA ILE A 27 -23.63 3.63 -3.21
C ILE A 27 -23.23 4.32 -1.92
N LEU A 28 -22.93 3.55 -0.85
CA LEU A 28 -22.52 4.13 0.43
C LEU A 28 -21.24 4.96 0.32
N TYR A 29 -20.28 4.54 -0.53
CA TYR A 29 -19.08 5.32 -0.79
C TYR A 29 -19.38 6.62 -1.56
N ALA A 30 -20.24 6.55 -2.59
CA ALA A 30 -20.67 7.71 -3.38
C ALA A 30 -21.44 8.73 -2.53
N ASP A 31 -22.29 8.27 -1.63
CA ASP A 31 -23.05 9.08 -0.67
C ASP A 31 -22.17 9.61 0.48
N GLN A 32 -20.88 9.30 0.50
CA GLN A 32 -19.93 9.66 1.56
C GLN A 32 -20.33 9.15 2.95
N ASN A 33 -21.15 8.10 3.01
CA ASN A 33 -21.58 7.48 4.26
C ASN A 33 -20.55 6.44 4.73
N TYR A 34 -19.35 6.92 5.04
CA TYR A 34 -18.18 6.06 5.23
C TYR A 34 -18.28 5.15 6.46
N GLU A 35 -18.90 5.60 7.55
CA GLU A 35 -19.13 4.75 8.71
C GLU A 35 -20.08 3.59 8.42
N LYS A 36 -21.17 3.86 7.68
CA LYS A 36 -22.11 2.83 7.27
C LYS A 36 -21.46 1.89 6.26
N LEU A 37 -20.69 2.42 5.31
CA LEU A 37 -19.86 1.63 4.39
C LEU A 37 -18.96 0.66 5.15
N ALA A 38 -18.20 1.15 6.14
CA ALA A 38 -17.31 0.30 6.92
C ALA A 38 -18.08 -0.79 7.69
N LYS A 39 -19.22 -0.44 8.30
CA LYS A 39 -20.08 -1.40 9.04
C LYS A 39 -20.67 -2.48 8.11
N GLU A 40 -21.14 -2.11 6.92
CA GLU A 40 -21.71 -3.08 5.97
C GLU A 40 -20.62 -3.95 5.31
N ALA A 41 -19.52 -3.34 4.87
CA ALA A 41 -18.39 -4.08 4.29
C ALA A 41 -17.82 -5.11 5.30
N GLU A 42 -17.71 -4.75 6.58
CA GLU A 42 -17.23 -5.67 7.61
C GLU A 42 -18.11 -6.92 7.79
N LYS A 43 -19.44 -6.79 7.66
CA LYS A 43 -20.35 -7.95 7.70
C LYS A 43 -20.03 -8.95 6.60
N TYR A 44 -19.70 -8.48 5.40
CA TYR A 44 -19.29 -9.37 4.31
C TYR A 44 -17.94 -10.04 4.59
N THR A 45 -16.98 -9.33 5.21
CA THR A 45 -15.67 -9.92 5.56
C THR A 45 -15.73 -10.96 6.68
N THR A 46 -16.80 -10.99 7.47
CA THR A 46 -16.97 -11.90 8.62
C THR A 46 -17.94 -13.05 8.34
N ASN A 47 -18.84 -12.90 7.37
CA ASN A 47 -19.81 -13.92 7.00
C ASN A 47 -19.15 -15.13 6.30
N ASP A 48 -19.47 -16.35 6.73
CA ASP A 48 -18.88 -17.58 6.18
C ASP A 48 -18.99 -17.75 4.67
N LYS A 49 -20.04 -17.18 4.06
CA LYS A 49 -20.28 -17.25 2.62
C LYS A 49 -19.44 -16.27 1.81
N THR A 50 -19.09 -15.12 2.39
CA THR A 50 -18.45 -14.01 1.67
C THR A 50 -17.10 -13.60 2.26
N LYS A 51 -16.64 -14.22 3.35
CA LYS A 51 -15.39 -13.87 4.03
C LYS A 51 -14.13 -14.05 3.17
N LYS A 52 -14.23 -14.79 2.06
CA LYS A 52 -13.15 -14.97 1.08
C LYS A 52 -13.31 -14.06 -0.15
N ASP A 53 -14.42 -13.34 -0.26
CA ASP A 53 -14.66 -12.41 -1.36
C ASP A 53 -13.75 -11.20 -1.15
N VAL A 54 -13.07 -10.81 -2.22
CA VAL A 54 -11.99 -9.82 -2.15
C VAL A 54 -12.53 -8.40 -2.03
N LEU A 55 -13.54 -8.05 -2.84
CA LEU A 55 -14.06 -6.67 -2.94
C LEU A 55 -14.51 -6.05 -1.61
N PRO A 56 -15.18 -6.77 -0.68
CA PRO A 56 -15.54 -6.21 0.62
C PRO A 56 -14.34 -5.71 1.43
N TYR A 57 -13.18 -6.36 1.33
CA TYR A 57 -11.97 -5.91 2.03
C TYR A 57 -11.47 -4.56 1.50
N PHE A 58 -11.52 -4.35 0.18
CA PHE A 58 -11.16 -3.09 -0.46
C PHE A 58 -12.14 -1.98 -0.10
N TRP A 59 -13.45 -2.24 -0.14
CA TRP A 59 -14.47 -1.27 0.27
C TRP A 59 -14.37 -0.90 1.75
N LEU A 60 -14.10 -1.88 2.61
CA LEU A 60 -13.87 -1.65 4.03
C LEU A 60 -12.64 -0.76 4.24
N ALA A 61 -11.53 -1.06 3.57
CA ALA A 61 -10.32 -0.24 3.63
C ALA A 61 -10.57 1.20 3.13
N LYS A 62 -11.29 1.39 2.03
CA LYS A 62 -11.69 2.70 1.51
C LYS A 62 -12.51 3.50 2.52
N GLY A 63 -13.53 2.88 3.11
CA GLY A 63 -14.38 3.50 4.13
C GLY A 63 -13.58 3.91 5.36
N LEU A 64 -12.79 3.00 5.91
CA LEU A 64 -11.93 3.26 7.06
C LEU A 64 -10.87 4.34 6.79
N TYR A 65 -10.27 4.35 5.60
CA TYR A 65 -9.34 5.41 5.22
C TYR A 65 -10.04 6.77 5.18
N LYS A 66 -11.23 6.85 4.56
CA LYS A 66 -12.01 8.10 4.54
C LYS A 66 -12.39 8.58 5.93
N ILE A 67 -12.85 7.68 6.81
CA ILE A 67 -13.12 8.02 8.23
C ILE A 67 -11.87 8.56 8.92
N SER A 68 -10.70 7.95 8.65
CA SER A 68 -9.45 8.42 9.25
C SER A 68 -9.03 9.83 8.81
N LEU A 69 -9.50 10.29 7.64
CA LEU A 69 -9.25 11.64 7.14
C LEU A 69 -10.28 12.65 7.64
N SER A 70 -11.56 12.25 7.73
CA SER A 70 -12.65 13.15 8.16
C SER A 70 -12.83 13.23 9.68
N GLY A 71 -12.30 12.25 10.43
CA GLY A 71 -12.63 12.05 11.83
C GLY A 71 -13.99 11.35 12.03
N SER A 72 -14.22 10.88 13.25
CA SER A 72 -15.48 10.31 13.73
C SER A 72 -15.53 10.39 15.25
N ASP A 73 -16.71 10.65 15.81
CA ASP A 73 -16.97 10.61 17.25
C ASP A 73 -17.30 9.18 17.76
N ASP A 74 -17.43 8.21 16.85
CA ASP A 74 -17.69 6.82 17.18
C ASP A 74 -16.37 6.12 17.53
N ASP A 75 -16.20 5.77 18.81
CA ASP A 75 -15.01 5.12 19.36
C ASP A 75 -14.55 3.86 18.62
N ARG A 76 -15.46 3.21 17.87
CA ARG A 76 -15.12 2.07 17.00
C ARG A 76 -14.10 2.44 15.93
N PHE A 77 -14.07 3.70 15.50
CA PHE A 77 -13.22 4.17 14.42
C PHE A 77 -11.97 4.93 14.89
N LYS A 78 -11.66 4.94 16.20
CA LYS A 78 -10.45 5.58 16.73
C LYS A 78 -9.13 5.08 16.11
N ASN A 79 -9.13 3.86 15.54
CA ASN A 79 -7.98 3.26 14.87
C ASN A 79 -8.20 3.10 13.35
N ALA A 80 -9.15 3.83 12.75
CA ALA A 80 -9.60 3.60 11.37
C ALA A 80 -8.45 3.49 10.35
N TYR A 81 -7.40 4.32 10.45
CA TYR A 81 -6.25 4.22 9.56
C TYR A 81 -5.52 2.86 9.66
N LYS A 82 -5.28 2.38 10.88
CA LYS A 82 -4.61 1.09 11.11
C LYS A 82 -5.50 -0.10 10.71
N ASP A 83 -6.81 0.05 10.92
CA ASP A 83 -7.76 -0.96 10.48
C ASP A 83 -7.89 -1.00 8.95
N ALA A 84 -7.82 0.15 8.28
CA ALA A 84 -7.76 0.22 6.82
C ALA A 84 -6.54 -0.56 6.27
N ILE A 85 -5.35 -0.38 6.85
CA ILE A 85 -4.15 -1.16 6.49
C ILE A 85 -4.42 -2.66 6.68
N LYS A 86 -4.96 -3.06 7.83
CA LYS A 86 -5.25 -4.46 8.16
C LYS A 86 -6.19 -5.09 7.13
N TYR A 87 -7.28 -4.41 6.78
CA TYR A 87 -8.27 -4.95 5.85
C TYR A 87 -7.79 -4.90 4.40
N LEU A 88 -7.08 -3.85 3.96
CA LEU A 88 -6.46 -3.83 2.63
C LEU A 88 -5.46 -4.97 2.48
N GLY A 89 -4.57 -5.19 3.46
CA GLY A 89 -3.58 -6.25 3.37
C GLY A 89 -4.19 -7.65 3.33
N LYS A 90 -5.31 -7.87 4.03
CA LYS A 90 -6.10 -9.09 3.88
C LYS A 90 -6.71 -9.21 2.48
N GLY A 91 -7.26 -8.11 1.96
CA GLY A 91 -7.82 -8.04 0.60
C GLY A 91 -6.79 -8.43 -0.44
N ILE A 92 -5.61 -7.80 -0.44
CA ILE A 92 -4.50 -8.12 -1.36
C ILE A 92 -4.05 -9.58 -1.20
N ALA A 93 -3.90 -10.09 0.02
CA ALA A 93 -3.52 -11.49 0.24
C ALA A 93 -4.55 -12.48 -0.32
N TYR A 94 -5.85 -12.19 -0.20
CA TYR A 94 -6.91 -13.00 -0.81
C TYR A 94 -6.97 -12.83 -2.33
N ASP A 95 -6.75 -11.63 -2.82
CA ASP A 95 -6.71 -11.35 -4.25
C ASP A 95 -5.58 -12.11 -4.95
N ASN A 96 -4.37 -12.07 -4.39
CA ASN A 96 -3.24 -12.87 -4.88
C ASN A 96 -3.55 -14.37 -4.86
N LYS A 97 -4.27 -14.83 -3.82
CA LYS A 97 -4.57 -16.27 -3.64
C LYS A 97 -5.69 -16.79 -4.54
N TYR A 98 -6.73 -15.99 -4.77
CA TYR A 98 -7.99 -16.43 -5.37
C TYR A 98 -8.23 -15.84 -6.76
N ASN A 99 -7.63 -14.68 -7.05
CA ASN A 99 -7.88 -13.88 -8.26
C ASN A 99 -6.59 -13.47 -8.98
N ASN A 100 -5.42 -13.99 -8.59
CA ASN A 100 -4.11 -13.64 -9.15
C ASN A 100 -3.81 -12.13 -9.17
N GLY A 101 -4.31 -11.37 -8.18
CA GLY A 101 -4.02 -9.94 -8.04
C GLY A 101 -4.90 -9.02 -8.90
N SER A 102 -5.93 -9.54 -9.57
CA SER A 102 -6.74 -8.73 -10.51
C SER A 102 -7.50 -7.60 -9.83
N ALA A 103 -8.05 -7.80 -8.63
CA ALA A 103 -8.79 -6.73 -7.95
C ALA A 103 -7.85 -5.62 -7.46
N THR A 104 -6.61 -5.95 -7.11
CA THR A 104 -5.58 -4.98 -6.74
C THR A 104 -5.21 -4.09 -7.93
N GLU A 105 -5.13 -4.66 -9.14
CA GLU A 105 -4.93 -3.91 -10.37
C GLU A 105 -6.14 -3.03 -10.71
N ASP A 106 -7.36 -3.57 -10.60
CA ASP A 106 -8.60 -2.79 -10.79
C ASP A 106 -8.71 -1.61 -9.80
N GLU A 107 -8.17 -1.79 -8.60
CA GLU A 107 -8.20 -0.82 -7.50
C GLU A 107 -6.89 -0.02 -7.35
N LYS A 108 -6.01 -0.03 -8.36
CA LYS A 108 -4.65 0.54 -8.28
C LYS A 108 -4.60 2.01 -7.89
N GLU A 109 -5.60 2.79 -8.28
CA GLU A 109 -5.68 4.21 -7.90
C GLU A 109 -5.82 4.35 -6.38
N PHE A 110 -6.72 3.58 -5.76
CA PHE A 110 -6.89 3.58 -4.31
C PHE A 110 -5.68 3.00 -3.60
N VAL A 111 -5.19 1.84 -4.08
CA VAL A 111 -4.03 1.16 -3.49
C VAL A 111 -2.81 2.08 -3.50
N GLY A 112 -2.45 2.65 -4.66
CA GLY A 112 -1.32 3.56 -4.80
C GLY A 112 -1.47 4.81 -3.93
N LYS A 113 -2.67 5.41 -3.88
CA LYS A 113 -2.93 6.57 -3.01
C LYS A 113 -2.75 6.24 -1.53
N PHE A 114 -3.27 5.10 -1.08
CA PHE A 114 -3.19 4.72 0.33
C PHE A 114 -1.79 4.26 0.74
N GLN A 115 -1.09 3.54 -0.15
CA GLN A 115 0.33 3.27 -0.01
C GLN A 115 1.13 4.57 0.12
N MET A 116 0.90 5.56 -0.74
CA MET A 116 1.62 6.84 -0.69
C MET A 116 1.41 7.56 0.65
N SER A 117 0.18 7.58 1.16
CA SER A 117 -0.11 8.11 2.51
C SER A 117 0.74 7.45 3.59
N LEU A 118 0.92 6.13 3.53
CA LEU A 118 1.75 5.40 4.48
C LEU A 118 3.25 5.59 4.23
N ALA A 119 3.68 5.69 2.97
CA ALA A 119 5.06 5.99 2.60
C ALA A 119 5.47 7.35 3.17
N GLU A 120 4.68 8.40 2.97
CA GLU A 120 4.95 9.72 3.54
C GLU A 120 5.02 9.69 5.07
N MET A 121 4.17 8.90 5.73
CA MET A 121 4.24 8.71 7.18
C MET A 121 5.57 8.05 7.59
N ILE A 122 6.04 7.03 6.87
CA ILE A 122 7.34 6.39 7.13
C ILE A 122 8.47 7.39 6.95
N LEU A 123 8.49 8.09 5.82
CA LEU A 123 9.57 9.02 5.46
C LEU A 123 9.64 10.21 6.40
N ASN A 124 8.51 10.76 6.83
CA ASN A 124 8.49 11.84 7.82
C ASN A 124 9.03 11.39 9.18
N GLU A 125 8.71 10.17 9.62
CA GLU A 125 9.25 9.60 10.86
C GLU A 125 10.77 9.34 10.73
N MET A 126 11.25 8.86 9.57
CA MET A 126 12.68 8.70 9.32
C MET A 126 13.42 10.04 9.24
N ALA A 127 12.84 11.07 8.62
CA ALA A 127 13.41 12.40 8.50
C ALA A 127 13.50 13.15 9.85
N THR A 128 12.72 12.71 10.85
CA THR A 128 12.73 13.26 12.21
C THR A 128 13.41 12.32 13.22
N ASP A 129 14.25 11.41 12.73
CA ASP A 129 15.00 10.40 13.51
C ASP A 129 14.13 9.46 14.38
N ASN A 130 12.83 9.39 14.13
CA ASN A 130 11.89 8.50 14.81
C ASN A 130 11.89 7.09 14.20
N PHE A 131 13.08 6.50 14.03
CA PHE A 131 13.28 5.24 13.31
C PHE A 131 12.54 4.04 13.88
N LYS A 132 12.37 3.97 15.21
CA LYS A 132 11.57 2.91 15.84
C LYS A 132 10.11 2.95 15.39
N ARG A 133 9.53 4.15 15.27
CA ARG A 133 8.16 4.32 14.81
C ARG A 133 8.05 4.12 13.31
N ALA A 134 9.00 4.65 12.54
CA ALA A 134 9.11 4.40 11.10
C ALA A 134 9.17 2.91 10.78
N SER A 135 9.96 2.12 11.51
CA SER A 135 10.01 0.65 11.38
C SER A 135 8.64 0.01 11.59
N GLY A 136 7.90 0.46 12.61
CA GLY A 136 6.54 -0.01 12.88
C GLY A 136 5.55 0.31 11.76
N TRP A 137 5.77 1.39 11.00
CA TRP A 137 4.99 1.73 9.80
C TRP A 137 5.46 0.97 8.56
N ALA A 138 6.76 0.75 8.38
CA ALA A 138 7.30 -0.05 7.28
C ALA A 138 6.82 -1.51 7.32
N ILE A 139 6.73 -2.12 8.51
CA ILE A 139 6.10 -3.45 8.70
C ILE A 139 4.63 -3.46 8.25
N LYS A 140 3.93 -2.34 8.41
CA LYS A 140 2.54 -2.20 7.95
C LYS A 140 2.48 -1.99 6.44
N TYR A 141 3.42 -1.25 5.87
CA TYR A 141 3.53 -1.05 4.42
C TYR A 141 3.76 -2.37 3.69
N GLN A 142 4.62 -3.23 4.23
CA GLN A 142 4.84 -4.59 3.70
C GLN A 142 3.53 -5.37 3.49
N LYS A 143 2.50 -5.14 4.33
CA LYS A 143 1.22 -5.86 4.23
C LYS A 143 0.35 -5.39 3.07
N ILE A 144 0.60 -4.21 2.53
CA ILE A 144 -0.24 -3.57 1.51
C ILE A 144 0.49 -3.36 0.18
N THR A 145 1.66 -3.96 0.00
CA THR A 145 2.42 -3.96 -1.24
C THR A 145 2.68 -5.38 -1.71
N ASN A 146 2.69 -5.59 -3.03
CA ASN A 146 3.20 -6.82 -3.64
C ASN A 146 4.73 -6.77 -3.82
N ASN A 147 5.35 -5.60 -3.65
CA ASN A 147 6.78 -5.35 -3.86
C ASN A 147 7.51 -5.29 -2.52
N GLU A 148 7.52 -6.39 -1.76
CA GLU A 148 8.01 -6.41 -0.37
C GLU A 148 9.46 -5.91 -0.19
N VAL A 149 10.29 -5.98 -1.23
CA VAL A 149 11.67 -5.45 -1.24
C VAL A 149 11.75 -4.01 -0.72
N VAL A 150 10.76 -3.19 -1.05
CA VAL A 150 10.76 -1.75 -0.70
C VAL A 150 10.61 -1.55 0.80
N ALA A 151 9.80 -2.39 1.45
CA ALA A 151 9.61 -2.36 2.89
C ALA A 151 10.85 -2.88 3.61
N PHE A 152 11.50 -3.94 3.11
CA PHE A 152 12.68 -4.52 3.73
C PHE A 152 13.88 -3.56 3.76
N TYR A 153 14.14 -2.80 2.69
CA TYR A 153 15.20 -1.78 2.73
C TYR A 153 14.90 -0.69 3.77
N ALA A 154 13.67 -0.15 3.78
CA ALA A 154 13.28 0.85 4.79
C ALA A 154 13.38 0.29 6.23
N MET A 155 12.95 -0.96 6.46
CA MET A 155 13.08 -1.63 7.75
C MET A 155 14.54 -1.82 8.15
N GLY A 156 15.41 -2.21 7.22
CA GLY A 156 16.84 -2.37 7.48
C GLY A 156 17.50 -1.07 7.92
N ALA A 157 17.22 0.03 7.21
CA ALA A 157 17.68 1.36 7.61
C ALA A 157 17.17 1.77 9.00
N CYS A 158 15.86 1.62 9.25
CA CYS A 158 15.27 1.97 10.54
C CYS A 158 15.88 1.16 11.69
N LYS A 159 16.10 -0.14 11.49
CA LYS A 159 16.70 -1.02 12.50
C LYS A 159 18.15 -0.66 12.80
N PHE A 160 18.90 -0.26 11.78
CA PHE A 160 20.26 0.22 11.97
C PHE A 160 20.31 1.44 12.89
N TYR A 161 19.51 2.46 12.59
CA TYR A 161 19.47 3.70 13.36
C TYR A 161 18.80 3.55 14.74
N ASP A 162 17.94 2.54 14.93
CA ASP A 162 17.42 2.11 16.24
C ASP A 162 18.41 1.19 17.01
N ASN A 163 19.69 1.15 16.61
CA ASN A 163 20.77 0.36 17.20
C ASN A 163 20.59 -1.18 17.14
N ASP A 164 19.64 -1.69 16.36
CA ASP A 164 19.39 -3.12 16.12
C ASP A 164 20.08 -3.57 14.82
N LYS A 165 21.41 -3.59 14.85
CA LYS A 165 22.25 -3.90 13.67
C LYS A 165 22.08 -5.33 13.16
N THR A 166 21.65 -6.26 14.00
CA THR A 166 21.40 -7.64 13.60
C THR A 166 20.16 -7.71 12.72
N SER A 167 19.02 -7.18 13.21
CA SER A 167 17.80 -7.13 12.40
C SER A 167 18.00 -6.29 11.14
N ALA A 168 18.82 -5.22 11.19
CA ALA A 168 19.14 -4.43 10.00
C ALA A 168 19.73 -5.30 8.88
N ARG A 169 20.74 -6.11 9.19
CA ARG A 169 21.39 -7.02 8.24
C ARG A 169 20.44 -8.09 7.72
N ASP A 170 19.59 -8.64 8.58
CA ASP A 170 18.61 -9.66 8.18
C ASP A 170 17.59 -9.09 7.18
N ASN A 171 17.11 -7.86 7.43
CA ASN A 171 16.22 -7.15 6.51
C ASN A 171 16.91 -6.84 5.18
N TRP A 172 18.14 -6.31 5.18
CA TRP A 172 18.88 -6.05 3.93
C TRP A 172 19.15 -7.32 3.13
N LYS A 173 19.46 -8.43 3.80
CA LYS A 173 19.63 -9.73 3.13
C LYS A 173 18.34 -10.21 2.45
N GLN A 174 17.21 -10.03 3.11
CA GLN A 174 15.90 -10.38 2.53
C GLN A 174 15.54 -9.44 1.37
N ALA A 175 15.82 -8.14 1.49
CA ALA A 175 15.65 -7.18 0.41
C ALA A 175 16.50 -7.56 -0.82
N ASP A 176 17.80 -7.81 -0.62
CA ASP A 176 18.72 -8.19 -1.70
C ASP A 176 18.27 -9.47 -2.41
N LYS A 177 17.74 -10.46 -1.67
CA LYS A 177 17.18 -11.67 -2.26
C LYS A 177 16.01 -11.34 -3.21
N LEU A 178 15.04 -10.57 -2.73
CA LEU A 178 13.87 -10.18 -3.52
C LEU A 178 14.24 -9.28 -4.70
N LEU A 179 15.26 -8.43 -4.54
CA LEU A 179 15.72 -7.54 -5.59
C LEU A 179 16.21 -8.29 -6.83
N THR A 180 16.83 -9.47 -6.65
CA THR A 180 17.30 -10.30 -7.78
C THR A 180 16.17 -10.85 -8.66
N GLU A 181 14.93 -10.82 -8.16
CA GLU A 181 13.75 -11.31 -8.89
C GLU A 181 13.05 -10.19 -9.68
N ILE A 182 13.55 -8.94 -9.61
CA ILE A 182 12.92 -7.76 -10.22
C ILE A 182 13.65 -7.35 -11.49
N GLU A 183 12.94 -7.45 -12.62
CA GLU A 183 13.44 -7.04 -13.93
C GLU A 183 13.08 -5.58 -14.27
N SER A 184 11.91 -5.11 -13.80
CA SER A 184 11.40 -3.76 -14.06
C SER A 184 10.49 -3.29 -12.92
N ILE A 185 10.49 -1.98 -12.69
CA ILE A 185 9.61 -1.30 -11.75
C ILE A 185 8.54 -0.44 -12.44
N GLU A 186 8.43 -0.48 -13.78
CA GLU A 186 7.56 0.41 -14.56
C GLU A 186 6.10 0.38 -14.07
N ASN A 187 5.59 -0.83 -13.82
CA ASN A 187 4.21 -1.07 -13.36
C ASN A 187 4.02 -0.95 -11.85
N TRP A 188 5.06 -0.58 -11.10
CA TRP A 188 4.92 -0.35 -9.66
C TRP A 188 4.16 0.94 -9.41
N THR A 189 3.49 1.00 -8.25
CA THR A 189 2.90 2.25 -7.78
C THR A 189 3.99 3.27 -7.51
N ASP A 190 3.66 4.55 -7.64
CA ASP A 190 4.59 5.63 -7.32
C ASP A 190 5.05 5.56 -5.86
N ALA A 191 4.20 5.06 -4.97
CA ALA A 191 4.53 4.83 -3.57
C ALA A 191 5.62 3.76 -3.41
N ASP A 192 5.52 2.63 -4.13
CA ASP A 192 6.54 1.59 -4.10
C ASP A 192 7.86 2.08 -4.71
N LYS A 193 7.82 2.80 -5.83
CA LYS A 193 9.02 3.42 -6.44
C LYS A 193 9.71 4.38 -5.47
N ARG A 194 8.94 5.24 -4.80
CA ARG A 194 9.44 6.18 -3.79
C ARG A 194 10.00 5.46 -2.56
N MET A 195 9.32 4.43 -2.06
CA MET A 195 9.78 3.61 -0.95
C MET A 195 11.06 2.84 -1.28
N LEU A 196 11.20 2.32 -2.50
CA LEU A 196 12.44 1.70 -2.97
C LEU A 196 13.59 2.70 -2.93
N LYS A 197 13.40 3.85 -3.60
CA LYS A 197 14.41 4.91 -3.68
C LYS A 197 14.88 5.32 -2.29
N MET A 198 13.95 5.72 -1.44
CA MET A 198 14.26 6.24 -0.11
C MET A 198 14.80 5.15 0.83
N GLY A 199 14.22 3.94 0.80
CA GLY A 199 14.69 2.81 1.60
C GLY A 199 16.14 2.44 1.28
N VAL A 200 16.51 2.45 0.00
CA VAL A 200 17.89 2.22 -0.46
C VAL A 200 18.82 3.35 -0.02
N LEU A 201 18.44 4.61 -0.22
CA LEU A 201 19.28 5.77 0.17
C LEU A 201 19.56 5.81 1.68
N TYR A 202 18.53 5.62 2.52
CA TYR A 202 18.73 5.55 3.96
C TYR A 202 19.56 4.33 4.40
N SER A 203 19.43 3.20 3.69
CA SER A 203 20.27 2.01 3.93
C SER A 203 21.72 2.24 3.54
N ALA A 204 21.97 2.90 2.41
CA ALA A 204 23.31 3.29 1.98
C ALA A 204 23.95 4.28 2.95
N LYS A 205 23.19 5.27 3.45
CA LYS A 205 23.62 6.18 4.51
C LYS A 205 24.05 5.43 5.77
N ALA A 206 23.24 4.47 6.23
CA ALA A 206 23.56 3.62 7.38
C ALA A 206 24.88 2.82 7.18
N LEU A 207 25.13 2.34 5.96
CA LEU A 207 26.38 1.67 5.61
C LEU A 207 27.59 2.64 5.66
N LYS A 208 27.46 3.86 5.11
CA LYS A 208 28.49 4.91 5.20
C LYS A 208 28.78 5.30 6.65
N ASP A 209 27.75 5.47 7.47
CA ASP A 209 27.90 5.76 8.91
C ASP A 209 28.63 4.63 9.65
N SER A 210 28.56 3.40 9.12
CA SER A 210 29.32 2.22 9.58
C SER A 210 30.69 2.04 8.92
N LYS A 211 31.18 3.00 8.15
CA LYS A 211 32.46 2.92 7.40
C LYS A 211 32.49 1.79 6.36
N GLN A 212 31.34 1.48 5.77
CA GLN A 212 31.18 0.48 4.71
C GLN A 212 30.86 1.16 3.37
N ASP A 213 31.65 2.17 2.97
CA ASP A 213 31.41 2.99 1.78
C ASP A 213 31.29 2.16 0.50
N SER A 214 32.17 1.17 0.31
CA SER A 214 32.11 0.26 -0.84
C SER A 214 30.77 -0.48 -0.95
N LYS A 215 30.21 -0.95 0.18
CA LYS A 215 28.89 -1.60 0.20
C LYS A 215 27.75 -0.63 0.00
N ALA A 216 27.90 0.62 0.45
CA ALA A 216 26.91 1.66 0.21
C ALA A 216 26.81 1.96 -1.29
N SER A 217 27.94 2.16 -1.97
CA SER A 217 27.99 2.35 -3.42
C SER A 217 27.45 1.14 -4.19
N GLU A 218 27.78 -0.08 -3.76
CA GLU A 218 27.24 -1.31 -4.36
C GLU A 218 25.71 -1.34 -4.25
N LEU A 219 25.15 -1.08 -3.05
CA LEU A 219 23.72 -1.11 -2.81
C LEU A 219 22.97 -0.09 -3.69
N VAL A 220 23.47 1.15 -3.79
CA VAL A 220 22.89 2.17 -4.66
C VAL A 220 22.95 1.72 -6.12
N GLY A 221 24.10 1.23 -6.57
CA GLY A 221 24.31 0.75 -7.93
C GLY A 221 23.33 -0.34 -8.38
N LYS A 222 22.84 -1.19 -7.47
CA LYS A 222 21.86 -2.25 -7.78
C LYS A 222 20.53 -1.73 -8.33
N VAL A 223 20.14 -0.50 -7.98
CA VAL A 223 18.84 0.08 -8.37
C VAL A 223 18.99 1.34 -9.22
N SER A 224 20.21 1.83 -9.45
CA SER A 224 20.48 3.08 -10.18
C SER A 224 19.78 3.14 -11.54
N GLN A 225 19.79 2.04 -12.30
CA GLN A 225 19.15 1.92 -13.62
C GLN A 225 17.68 2.36 -13.66
N TRP A 226 16.98 2.38 -12.53
CA TRP A 226 15.57 2.80 -12.45
C TRP A 226 15.37 4.25 -11.97
N PHE A 227 16.44 4.93 -11.58
CA PHE A 227 16.41 6.28 -11.00
C PHE A 227 17.44 7.23 -11.61
N GLU A 228 18.08 6.88 -12.72
CA GLU A 228 19.15 7.69 -13.33
C GLU A 228 18.68 9.11 -13.71
N GLU A 229 17.40 9.27 -14.06
CA GLU A 229 16.80 10.56 -14.41
C GLU A 229 16.25 11.35 -13.20
N ASP A 230 16.28 10.76 -12.00
CA ASP A 230 15.72 11.38 -10.80
C ASP A 230 16.75 12.33 -10.14
N SER A 231 16.41 13.62 -10.07
CA SER A 231 17.31 14.65 -9.53
C SER A 231 17.69 14.45 -8.05
N GLU A 232 16.82 13.84 -7.24
CA GLU A 232 17.12 13.54 -5.83
C GLU A 232 18.11 12.37 -5.74
N TRP A 233 18.02 11.42 -6.68
CA TRP A 233 18.96 10.31 -6.81
C TRP A 233 20.36 10.80 -7.16
N GLN A 234 20.47 11.67 -8.16
CA GLN A 234 21.75 12.25 -8.60
C GLN A 234 22.45 13.03 -7.49
N THR A 235 21.70 13.83 -6.71
CA THR A 235 22.25 14.65 -5.61
C THR A 235 22.91 13.83 -4.49
N GLN A 236 22.49 12.57 -4.29
CA GLN A 236 23.05 11.68 -3.26
C GLN A 236 24.19 10.78 -3.79
N TYR A 237 24.39 10.77 -5.12
CA TYR A 237 25.36 9.93 -5.82
C TYR A 237 26.67 10.67 -6.14
N ASP A 238 26.62 11.99 -6.31
CA ASP A 238 27.81 12.88 -6.42
C ASP A 238 28.48 13.18 -5.06
#